data_AF-A0A9Q3J9C2-F1
#
_entry.id   AF-A0A9Q3J9C2-F1
#
_cell.length_a   1.000
_cell.length_b   1.000
_cell.length_c   1.000
_cell.angle_alpha   90.00
_cell.angle_beta   90.00
_cell.angle_gamma   90.00
#
_symmetry.space_group_name_H-M   'P 1'
#
loop_
_entity.id
_entity.type
_entity.pdbx_description
1 polymer ?
#
loop_
_entity_poly.entity_id
_entity_poly.type
_entity_poly.pdbx_seq_one_letter_code
_entity_poly.pdbx_strand_id
1 'polypeptide(L)'
;MEFLFLVWTLEKLHYYLDGTVFDVITDCNAVKYLLNMKTPNRYMLRWQVSIQTYRENMTIVHKSGNIDKNADGLSRWALANTPKNLVWVPQEEHHIEGICVTDIGTEFFNQVEESYKMDKNCYILCQLLMKDCKDPSIS
;
A
#
# COMPACT_ATOMS: atom_id res chain seq x y z
N MET A 1 -11.04 -4.20 1.94
CA MET A 1 -11.42 -4.40 3.35
C MET A 1 -10.74 -5.62 3.95
N GLU A 2 -10.90 -6.82 3.37
CA GLU A 2 -10.41 -8.07 3.98
C GLU A 2 -8.88 -8.23 4.00
N PHE A 3 -8.18 -7.78 2.95
CA PHE A 3 -6.71 -7.83 2.96
C PHE A 3 -6.09 -6.90 4.00
N LEU A 4 -6.66 -5.70 4.13
CA LEU A 4 -6.24 -4.74 5.13
C LEU A 4 -6.47 -5.28 6.54
N PHE A 5 -7.61 -5.94 6.76
CA PHE A 5 -7.90 -6.61 8.03
C PHE A 5 -6.89 -7.72 8.34
N LEU A 6 -6.49 -8.52 7.35
CA LEU A 6 -5.46 -9.54 7.52
C LEU A 6 -4.12 -8.93 7.92
N VAL A 7 -3.63 -7.93 7.18
CA VAL A 7 -2.36 -7.25 7.48
C VAL A 7 -2.40 -6.65 8.89
N TRP A 8 -3.48 -5.96 9.23
CA TRP A 8 -3.67 -5.38 10.56
C TRP A 8 -3.68 -6.43 11.67
N THR A 9 -4.34 -7.57 11.44
CA THR A 9 -4.38 -8.68 12.42
C THR A 9 -2.99 -9.29 12.62
N LEU A 10 -2.24 -9.49 11.54
CA LEU A 10 -0.85 -9.98 11.60
C LEU A 10 0.07 -9.00 12.33
N GLU A 11 -0.10 -7.69 12.12
CA GLU A 11 0.65 -6.66 12.84
C GLU A 11 0.33 -6.67 14.34
N LYS A 12 -0.95 -6.78 14.71
CA LYS A 12 -1.37 -6.81 16.13
C LYS A 12 -0.94 -8.08 16.86
N LEU A 13 -0.93 -9.21 16.17
CA LEU A 13 -0.57 -10.50 16.72
C LEU A 13 0.91 -10.85 16.51
N HIS A 14 1.72 -9.94 15.96
CA HIS A 14 3.14 -10.18 15.63
C HIS A 14 3.90 -10.91 16.74
N TYR A 15 3.79 -10.43 17.99
CA TYR A 15 4.48 -11.02 19.15
C TYR A 15 4.09 -12.48 19.45
N TYR A 16 2.90 -12.91 19.03
CA TYR A 16 2.41 -14.28 19.23
C TYR A 16 2.69 -15.17 18.02
N LEU A 17 2.76 -14.56 16.83
CA LEU A 17 2.92 -15.27 15.57
C LEU A 17 4.40 -15.47 15.21
N ASP A 18 5.30 -14.64 15.74
CA ASP A 18 6.72 -14.74 15.47
C ASP A 18 7.28 -16.10 15.91
N GLY A 19 7.92 -16.82 14.98
CA GLY A 19 8.47 -18.16 15.19
C GLY A 19 7.46 -19.31 15.34
N THR A 20 6.16 -19.07 15.19
CA THR A 20 5.12 -20.11 15.31
C THR A 20 4.48 -20.45 13.97
N VAL A 21 4.05 -21.71 13.79
CA VAL A 21 3.28 -22.14 12.61
C VAL A 21 1.80 -21.95 12.88
N PHE A 22 1.10 -21.25 12.00
CA PHE A 22 -0.31 -20.92 12.20
C PHE A 22 -1.13 -20.94 10.91
N ASP A 23 -2.43 -21.17 11.08
CA ASP A 23 -3.39 -21.23 10.00
C ASP A 23 -4.27 -19.97 10.00
N VAL A 24 -4.33 -19.28 8.86
CA VAL A 24 -5.24 -18.17 8.63
C VAL A 24 -6.45 -18.67 7.90
N ILE A 25 -7.58 -18.67 8.60
CA ILE A 25 -8.89 -19.02 8.06
C ILE A 25 -9.58 -17.74 7.58
N THR A 26 -9.94 -17.68 6.30
CA THR A 26 -10.65 -16.53 5.73
C THR A 26 -11.70 -16.99 4.73
N ASP A 27 -12.84 -16.30 4.71
CA ASP A 27 -13.90 -16.46 3.72
C ASP A 27 -13.63 -15.69 2.42
N CYS A 28 -12.44 -15.09 2.29
CA CYS A 28 -12.04 -14.38 1.09
C CYS A 28 -11.05 -15.19 0.25
N ASN A 29 -11.50 -15.59 -0.95
CA ASN A 29 -10.60 -16.20 -1.94
C ASN A 29 -9.56 -15.22 -2.49
N ALA A 30 -9.84 -13.91 -2.49
CA ALA A 30 -8.94 -12.91 -3.06
C ALA A 30 -7.58 -12.86 -2.34
N VAL A 31 -7.52 -13.15 -1.04
CA VAL A 31 -6.26 -13.23 -0.28
C VAL A 31 -5.34 -14.31 -0.84
N LYS A 32 -5.90 -15.48 -1.16
CA LYS A 32 -5.16 -16.61 -1.75
C LYS A 32 -4.61 -16.27 -3.13
N TYR A 33 -5.39 -15.56 -3.94
CA TYR A 33 -4.94 -15.12 -5.26
C TYR A 33 -3.90 -14.00 -5.18
N LEU A 34 -4.09 -13.04 -4.27
CA LEU A 34 -3.23 -11.87 -4.15
C LEU A 34 -1.80 -12.26 -3.81
N LEU A 35 -1.58 -13.27 -2.96
CA LEU A 35 -0.23 -13.74 -2.63
C LEU A 35 0.46 -14.50 -3.78
N ASN A 36 -0.30 -14.95 -4.77
CA ASN A 36 0.21 -15.66 -5.95
C ASN A 36 0.24 -14.78 -7.21
N MET A 37 -0.11 -13.48 -7.11
CA MET A 37 -0.14 -12.57 -8.25
C MET A 37 1.28 -12.18 -8.69
N LYS A 38 1.54 -12.31 -10.00
CA LYS A 38 2.81 -11.93 -10.63
C LYS A 38 2.99 -10.42 -10.79
N THR A 39 1.90 -9.68 -10.96
CA THR A 39 1.89 -8.22 -11.17
C THR A 39 0.95 -7.55 -10.18
N PRO A 40 1.39 -7.34 -8.92
CA PRO A 40 0.62 -6.61 -7.93
C PRO A 40 0.64 -5.09 -8.20
N ASN A 41 -0.47 -4.41 -7.91
CA ASN A 41 -0.49 -2.95 -7.81
C ASN A 41 0.43 -2.50 -6.64
N ARG A 42 0.98 -1.26 -6.68
CA ARG A 42 1.89 -0.71 -5.66
C ARG A 42 1.40 -0.93 -4.22
N TYR A 43 0.09 -0.75 -3.98
CA TYR A 43 -0.51 -0.99 -2.66
C TYR A 43 -0.49 -2.47 -2.26
N MET A 44 -0.82 -3.36 -3.20
CA MET A 44 -0.83 -4.81 -3.00
C MET A 44 0.59 -5.34 -2.80
N LEU A 45 1.59 -4.74 -3.44
CA LEU A 45 3.00 -5.10 -3.26
C LEU A 45 3.47 -4.81 -1.83
N ARG A 46 3.17 -3.61 -1.29
CA ARG A 46 3.53 -3.27 0.10
C ARG A 46 2.96 -4.29 1.08
N TRP A 47 1.71 -4.63 0.87
CA TRP A 47 0.97 -5.63 1.60
C TRP A 47 1.54 -7.05 1.47
N GLN A 48 1.94 -7.48 0.27
CA GLN A 48 2.65 -8.75 0.08
C GLN A 48 3.98 -8.78 0.84
N VAL A 49 4.73 -7.68 0.83
CA VAL A 49 6.00 -7.56 1.55
C VAL A 49 5.78 -7.69 3.07
N SER A 50 4.74 -7.07 3.62
CA SER A 50 4.42 -7.22 5.05
C SER A 50 4.05 -8.67 5.44
N ILE A 51 3.38 -9.42 4.55
CA ILE A 51 2.99 -10.81 4.83
C ILE A 51 4.13 -11.79 4.55
N GLN A 52 5.08 -11.43 3.69
CA GLN A 52 6.24 -12.25 3.32
C GLN A 52 7.01 -12.76 4.55
N THR A 53 7.15 -11.92 5.59
CA THR A 53 7.79 -12.27 6.87
C THR A 53 7.17 -13.51 7.53
N TYR A 54 5.87 -13.71 7.40
CA TYR A 54 5.16 -14.84 8.00
C TYR A 54 4.92 -15.99 7.02
N ARG A 55 5.29 -15.82 5.74
CA ARG A 55 4.84 -16.70 4.66
C ARG A 55 5.31 -18.14 4.83
N GLU A 56 6.49 -18.34 5.41
CA GLU A 56 7.07 -19.67 5.65
C GLU A 56 6.29 -20.46 6.70
N ASN A 57 5.75 -19.79 7.71
CA ASN A 57 5.07 -20.42 8.84
C ASN A 57 3.53 -20.27 8.78
N MET A 58 3.00 -19.63 7.72
CA MET A 58 1.59 -19.32 7.58
C MET A 58 0.92 -20.15 6.48
N THR A 59 -0.13 -20.88 6.85
CA THR A 59 -1.01 -21.59 5.90
C THR A 59 -2.33 -20.85 5.76
N ILE A 60 -2.79 -20.62 4.52
CA ILE A 60 -4.06 -19.92 4.26
C ILE A 60 -5.11 -20.92 3.85
N VAL A 61 -6.15 -21.03 4.67
CA VAL A 61 -7.28 -21.91 4.45
C VAL A 61 -8.50 -21.06 4.14
N HIS A 62 -9.04 -21.21 2.94
CA HIS A 62 -10.30 -20.57 2.60
C HIS A 62 -11.48 -21.43 3.08
N LYS A 63 -12.38 -20.87 3.87
CA LYS A 63 -13.66 -21.50 4.24
C LYS A 63 -14.82 -20.68 3.70
N SER A 64 -15.71 -21.30 2.94
CA SER A 64 -16.91 -20.62 2.43
C SER A 64 -17.82 -20.18 3.59
N GLY A 65 -18.30 -18.93 3.54
CA GLY A 65 -18.91 -18.20 4.67
C GLY A 65 -20.17 -18.79 5.33
N ASN A 66 -20.64 -19.97 4.93
CA ASN A 66 -21.79 -20.61 5.58
C ASN A 66 -21.47 -21.13 7.01
N ILE A 67 -20.19 -21.16 7.40
CA ILE A 67 -19.72 -21.71 8.68
C ILE A 67 -19.11 -20.67 9.64
N ASP A 68 -18.80 -19.45 9.18
CA ASP A 68 -18.11 -18.40 9.96
C ASP A 68 -19.06 -17.32 10.51
N LYS A 69 -20.22 -17.74 11.03
CA LYS A 69 -21.23 -16.82 11.61
C LYS A 69 -20.66 -15.92 12.73
N ASN A 70 -19.64 -16.37 13.44
CA ASN A 70 -19.02 -15.61 14.53
C ASN A 70 -18.18 -14.43 14.00
N ALA A 71 -17.33 -14.68 13.00
CA ALA A 71 -16.49 -13.66 12.38
C ALA A 71 -17.31 -12.68 11.53
N ASP A 72 -18.28 -13.19 10.76
CA ASP A 72 -19.19 -12.39 9.94
C ASP A 72 -20.12 -11.52 10.81
N GLY A 73 -20.53 -12.03 11.98
CA GLY A 73 -21.27 -11.25 12.97
C GLY A 73 -20.49 -10.03 13.47
N LEU A 74 -19.22 -10.21 13.83
CA LEU A 74 -18.36 -9.13 14.32
C LEU A 74 -18.03 -8.08 13.25
N SER A 75 -17.84 -8.51 11.99
CA SER A 75 -17.53 -7.58 10.90
C SER A 75 -18.74 -6.75 10.45
N ARG A 76 -19.94 -7.35 10.49
CA ARG A 76 -21.19 -6.68 10.08
C ARG A 76 -21.82 -5.83 11.18
N TRP A 77 -21.53 -6.11 12.45
CA TRP A 77 -22.08 -5.40 13.61
C TRP A 77 -21.00 -4.64 14.39
N ALA A 78 -20.11 -3.95 13.68
CA ALA A 78 -19.19 -3.02 14.33
C ALA A 78 -20.01 -1.88 14.99
N LEU A 79 -19.89 -1.75 16.31
CA LEU A 79 -20.46 -0.60 17.03
C LEU A 79 -19.80 0.68 16.51
N ALA A 80 -20.61 1.72 16.30
CA ALA A 80 -20.08 3.03 15.89
C ALA A 80 -19.02 3.50 16.88
N ASN A 81 -17.90 4.03 16.38
CA ASN A 81 -16.81 4.60 17.19
C ASN A 81 -17.25 5.92 17.83
N THR A 82 -18.18 5.82 18.78
CA THR A 82 -18.77 6.93 19.53
C THR A 82 -18.34 6.85 20.98
N PRO A 83 -18.32 7.96 21.73
CA PRO A 83 -17.91 7.97 23.15
C PRO A 83 -18.76 7.08 24.07
N LYS A 84 -19.89 6.58 23.58
CA LYS A 84 -20.76 5.62 24.28
C LYS A 84 -20.31 4.16 24.11
N ASN A 85 -19.41 3.88 23.16
CA ASN A 85 -18.82 2.55 22.97
C ASN A 85 -17.74 2.31 24.04
N LEU A 86 -17.82 1.18 24.73
CA LEU A 86 -16.85 0.77 25.76
C LEU A 86 -15.43 0.58 25.19
N VAL A 87 -15.33 0.29 23.89
CA VAL A 87 -14.07 0.17 23.13
C VAL A 87 -13.94 1.36 22.17
N TRP A 88 -14.23 2.56 22.68
CA TRP A 88 -13.98 3.79 21.93
C TRP A 88 -12.49 4.06 21.83
N VAL A 89 -12.03 4.36 20.61
CA VAL A 89 -10.65 4.80 20.36
C VAL A 89 -10.74 6.22 19.78
N PRO A 90 -10.06 7.22 20.37
CA PRO A 90 -9.94 8.53 19.76
C PRO A 90 -9.34 8.35 18.36
N GLN A 91 -10.09 8.70 17.32
CA GLN A 91 -9.50 8.87 16.01
C GLN A 91 -8.75 10.19 16.05
N GLU A 92 -7.42 10.13 16.13
CA GLU A 92 -6.60 11.28 15.79
C GLU A 92 -6.91 11.61 14.32
N GLU A 93 -7.50 12.77 14.09
CA GLU A 93 -7.66 13.33 12.75
C GLU A 93 -6.25 13.64 12.24
N HIS A 94 -5.58 12.64 11.68
CA HIS A 94 -4.39 12.88 10.90
C HIS A 94 -4.87 13.62 9.65
N HIS A 95 -4.71 14.94 9.65
CA HIS A 95 -4.75 15.71 8.41
C HIS A 95 -3.62 15.16 7.55
N ILE A 96 -3.96 14.25 6.63
CA ILE A 96 -3.00 13.74 5.65
C ILE A 96 -2.70 14.92 4.73
N GLU A 97 -1.68 15.70 5.05
CA GLU A 97 -1.06 16.64 4.12
C GLU A 97 -0.29 15.83 3.07
N GLY A 98 -1.04 15.14 2.22
CA GLY A 98 -0.49 14.59 1.00
C GLY A 98 -0.08 15.76 0.13
N ILE A 99 1.19 15.83 -0.26
CA ILE A 99 1.62 16.71 -1.35
C ILE A 99 0.90 16.19 -2.59
N CYS A 100 -0.23 16.81 -2.95
CA CYS A 100 -0.81 16.55 -4.25
C CYS A 100 0.12 17.19 -5.28
N VAL A 101 0.45 16.47 -6.36
CA VAL A 101 1.24 17.03 -7.46
C VAL A 101 0.59 18.29 -8.03
N THR A 102 -0.73 18.45 -7.87
CA THR A 102 -1.47 19.66 -8.25
C THR A 102 -1.23 20.86 -7.35
N ASP A 103 -0.77 20.64 -6.11
CA ASP A 103 -0.49 21.69 -5.12
C ASP A 103 0.97 22.17 -5.20
N ILE A 104 1.78 21.52 -6.05
CA ILE A 104 3.12 21.98 -6.38
C ILE A 104 2.99 23.21 -7.28
N GLY A 105 3.28 24.38 -6.72
CA GLY A 105 3.24 25.64 -7.46
C GLY A 105 4.22 25.66 -8.64
N THR A 106 3.89 26.45 -9.66
CA THR A 106 4.76 26.71 -10.82
C THR A 106 6.15 27.22 -10.42
N GLU A 107 6.24 27.96 -9.31
CA GLU A 107 7.49 28.43 -8.70
C GLU A 107 8.49 27.29 -8.44
N PHE A 108 8.01 26.14 -7.94
CA PHE A 108 8.87 24.98 -7.66
C PHE A 108 9.43 24.39 -8.96
N PHE A 109 8.58 24.22 -9.98
CA PHE A 109 9.01 23.71 -11.28
C PHE A 109 10.01 24.65 -11.95
N ASN A 110 9.80 25.96 -11.84
CA ASN A 110 10.74 26.97 -12.36
C ASN A 110 12.10 26.89 -11.65
N GLN A 111 12.12 26.76 -10.32
CA GLN A 111 13.36 26.61 -9.56
C GLN A 111 14.11 25.32 -9.91
N VAL A 112 13.38 24.21 -10.08
CA VAL A 112 13.94 22.93 -10.50
C VAL A 112 14.53 23.04 -11.92
N GLU A 113 13.82 23.70 -12.85
CA GLU A 113 14.29 23.92 -14.21
C GLU A 113 15.55 24.80 -14.24
N GLU A 114 15.58 25.89 -13.46
CA GLU A 114 16.75 26.74 -13.33
C GLU A 114 17.94 25.98 -12.73
N SER A 115 17.71 25.12 -11.74
CA SER A 115 18.75 24.29 -11.16
C SER A 115 19.42 23.38 -12.19
N TYR A 116 18.65 22.79 -13.12
CA TYR A 116 19.22 21.96 -14.19
C TYR A 116 20.01 22.76 -15.23
N LYS A 117 19.65 24.03 -15.46
CA LYS A 117 20.40 24.94 -16.34
C LYS A 117 21.73 25.39 -15.72
N MET A 118 21.76 25.51 -14.40
CA MET A 118 22.94 25.91 -13.63
C MET A 118 23.93 24.76 -13.43
N ASP A 119 23.46 23.51 -13.41
CA ASP A 119 24.35 22.35 -13.33
C ASP A 119 25.05 22.06 -14.67
N LYS A 120 26.39 22.11 -14.63
CA LYS A 120 27.27 21.88 -15.77
C LYS A 120 27.08 20.48 -16.37
N ASN A 121 26.80 19.48 -15.54
CA ASN A 121 26.60 18.10 -16.01
C ASN A 121 25.29 17.96 -16.78
N CYS A 122 24.19 18.49 -16.23
CA CYS A 122 22.90 18.54 -16.91
C CYS A 122 22.98 19.33 -18.21
N TYR A 123 23.67 20.47 -18.22
CA TYR A 123 23.88 21.25 -19.44
C TYR A 123 24.59 20.43 -20.54
N ILE A 124 25.66 19.72 -20.19
CA ILE A 124 26.40 18.85 -21.14
C ILE A 124 25.50 17.73 -21.68
N LEU A 125 24.71 17.09 -20.81
CA LEU A 125 23.76 16.05 -21.22
C LEU A 125 22.70 16.58 -22.18
N CYS A 126 22.11 17.75 -21.90
CA CYS A 126 21.16 18.40 -22.79
C CYS A 126 21.79 18.71 -24.16
N GLN A 127 23.03 19.19 -24.19
CA GLN A 127 23.76 19.45 -25.44
C GLN A 127 24.03 18.18 -26.25
N LEU A 128 24.40 17.08 -25.58
CA LEU A 128 24.61 15.79 -26.23
C LEU A 128 23.30 15.24 -26.82
N LEU A 129 22.22 15.27 -26.03
CA LEU A 129 20.90 14.81 -26.47
C LEU A 129 20.34 15.65 -27.63
N MET A 130 20.56 16.97 -27.60
CA MET A 130 20.18 17.86 -28.72
C MET A 130 20.98 17.59 -30.00
N LYS A 131 22.21 17.10 -29.88
CA LYS A 131 23.10 16.83 -31.02
C LYS A 131 22.80 15.48 -31.68
N ASP A 132 22.25 14.53 -30.93
CA ASP A 132 21.82 13.21 -31.41
C ASP A 132 20.45 13.24 -32.09
N CYS A 133 19.59 14.23 -31.79
CA CYS A 133 18.35 14.49 -32.55
C CYS A 133 18.64 15.17 -33.90
N LYS A 134 19.25 14.44 -34.84
CA LYS A 134 19.39 14.83 -36.26
C LYS A 134 18.41 14.06 -37.17
N ASP A 135 17.13 14.00 -36.82
CA ASP A 135 16.08 13.65 -37.79
C ASP A 135 15.11 14.82 -37.97
N PRO A 136 15.34 15.70 -38.96
CA PRO A 136 14.44 16.79 -39.31
C PRO A 136 13.18 16.34 -40.07
N SER A 137 12.84 15.04 -40.09
CA SER A 137 11.65 14.52 -40.81
C SER A 137 10.40 14.36 -39.95
N ILE A 138 10.38 14.88 -38.72
CA ILE A 138 9.20 14.82 -37.83
C ILE A 138 8.93 16.20 -37.20
N SER A 139 8.89 17.24 -38.04
CA SER A 139 8.26 18.53 -37.70
C SER A 139 7.36 19.00 -38.84
#